data_AF-A0A388PDV6-F1
#
_entry.id   AF-A0A388PDV6-F1
#
_cell.length_a   1.000
_cell.length_b   1.000
_cell.length_c   1.000
_cell.angle_alpha   90.00
_cell.angle_beta   90.00
_cell.angle_gamma   90.00
#
_symmetry.space_group_name_H-M   'P 1'
#
loop_
_entity.id
_entity.type
_entity.pdbx_description
1 polymer ?
#
loop_
_entity_poly.entity_id
_entity_poly.type
_entity_poly.pdbx_seq_one_letter_code
_entity_poly.pdbx_strand_id
1 'polypeptide(L)' 'MSPTGVLGLNLDLIRAPVECIDYVIIHELCHLRFPHHGPRFWDLLERVMPDWRKRKSKLERLTA' A
#
# COMPACT_ATOMS: atom_id res chain seq x y z
N MET A 1 7.18 -5.90 4.48
CA MET A 1 7.87 -6.96 3.71
C MET A 1 8.83 -7.81 4.53
N SER A 2 8.82 -9.13 4.30
CA SER A 2 9.82 -10.04 4.86
C SER A 2 11.19 -9.87 4.16
N PRO A 3 12.31 -10.18 4.82
CA PRO A 3 13.65 -10.14 4.22
C PRO A 3 13.82 -11.04 2.98
N THR A 4 12.93 -12.02 2.80
CA THR A 4 12.94 -13.01 1.71
C THR A 4 12.07 -12.61 0.50
N GLY A 5 11.54 -11.38 0.46
CA GLY A 5 10.71 -10.92 -0.66
C GLY A 5 9.27 -11.49 -0.66
N VAL A 6 8.86 -12.14 0.43
CA VAL A 6 7.47 -12.60 0.60
C VAL A 6 6.61 -11.41 1.01
N LEU A 7 5.56 -11.17 0.23
CA LEU A 7 4.50 -10.21 0.48
C LEU A 7 3.38 -10.93 1.24
N GLY A 8 3.23 -10.62 2.52
CA GLY A 8 2.15 -11.12 3.35
C GLY A 8 1.04 -10.08 3.47
N LEU A 9 -0.21 -10.47 3.23
CA LEU A 9 -1.38 -9.62 3.37
C LEU A 9 -2.31 -10.19 4.44
N ASN A 10 -3.02 -9.30 5.14
CA ASN A 10 -4.11 -9.73 6.00
C ASN A 10 -5.27 -10.25 5.14
N LEU A 11 -5.83 -11.42 5.47
CA LEU A 11 -6.97 -12.01 4.76
C LEU A 11 -8.22 -11.12 4.82
N ASP A 12 -8.39 -10.34 5.89
CA ASP A 12 -9.52 -9.39 6.02
C ASP A 12 -9.53 -8.33 4.92
N LEU A 13 -8.39 -8.11 4.24
CA LEU A 13 -8.29 -7.21 3.10
C LEU A 13 -9.25 -7.59 1.97
N ILE A 14 -9.69 -8.86 1.86
CA ILE A 14 -10.69 -9.29 0.89
C ILE A 14 -12.04 -8.58 1.04
N ARG A 15 -12.31 -8.00 2.22
CA ARG A 15 -13.55 -7.27 2.52
C ARG A 15 -13.46 -5.78 2.16
N ALA A 16 -12.27 -5.30 1.83
CA ALA A 16 -12.07 -3.92 1.42
C ALA A 16 -12.50 -3.70 -0.05
N PRO A 17 -12.92 -2.49 -0.43
CA PRO A 17 -13.07 -2.10 -1.82
C PRO A 17 -11.79 -2.37 -2.61
N VAL A 18 -11.93 -2.78 -3.89
CA VAL A 18 -10.82 -3.20 -4.74
C VAL A 18 -9.71 -2.15 -4.81
N GLU A 19 -10.06 -0.86 -4.88
CA GLU A 19 -9.07 0.22 -4.94
C GLU A 19 -8.23 0.33 -3.65
N CYS A 20 -8.77 -0.09 -2.51
CA CYS A 20 -8.03 -0.16 -1.25
C CYS A 20 -7.06 -1.35 -1.26
N ILE A 21 -7.45 -2.48 -1.85
CA ILE A 21 -6.60 -3.65 -2.04
C ILE A 21 -5.43 -3.28 -2.95
N ASP A 22 -5.70 -2.61 -4.09
CA ASP A 22 -4.67 -2.10 -5.00
C ASP A 22 -3.66 -1.20 -4.27
N TYR A 23 -4.16 -0.32 -3.40
CA TYR A 23 -3.33 0.56 -2.59
C TYR A 23 -2.37 -0.24 -1.69
N VAL A 24 -2.86 -1.25 -0.98
CA VAL A 24 -2.00 -2.09 -0.10
C VAL A 24 -0.99 -2.88 -0.91
N ILE A 25 -1.39 -3.47 -2.05
CA ILE A 25 -0.46 -4.22 -2.91
C ILE A 25 0.65 -3.31 -3.42
N ILE A 26 0.30 -2.15 -3.98
CA ILE A 26 1.29 -1.21 -4.53
C ILE A 26 2.16 -0.62 -3.42
N HIS A 27 1.60 -0.37 -2.23
CA HIS A 27 2.36 0.03 -1.04
C HIS A 27 3.42 -1.00 -0.66
N GLU A 28 3.06 -2.27 -0.56
CA GLU A 28 4.02 -3.35 -0.26
C GLU A 28 5.05 -3.51 -1.38
N LEU A 29 4.66 -3.40 -2.66
CA LEU A 29 5.62 -3.46 -3.76
C LEU A 29 6.63 -2.31 -3.73
N CYS A 30 6.23 -1.11 -3.28
CA CYS A 30 7.16 0.00 -3.10
C CYS A 30 8.25 -0.31 -2.05
N HIS A 31 7.97 -1.17 -1.07
CA HIS A 31 8.95 -1.62 -0.10
C HIS A 31 10.11 -2.46 -0.68
N LEU A 32 9.94 -3.04 -1.87
CA LEU A 32 11.05 -3.71 -2.58
C LEU A 32 12.16 -2.74 -2.95
N ARG A 33 11.81 -1.47 -3.23
CA ARG A 33 12.77 -0.44 -3.62
C ARG A 33 13.18 0.45 -2.46
N PHE A 34 12.23 0.78 -1.59
CA PHE A 34 12.42 1.68 -0.46
C PHE A 34 11.87 1.02 0.82
N PRO A 35 12.73 0.39 1.64
CA PRO A 35 12.30 -0.37 2.82
C PRO A 35 11.56 0.47 3.88
N HIS A 36 11.73 1.79 3.85
CA HIS A 36 11.13 2.72 4.80
C HIS A 36 10.32 3.79 4.09
N HIS A 37 9.29 4.30 4.77
CA HIS A 37 8.38 5.36 4.29
C HIS A 37 9.00 6.77 4.28
N GLY A 38 10.19 6.91 3.69
CA GLY A 38 10.85 8.22 3.50
C GLY A 38 10.35 8.95 2.24
N PRO A 39 10.87 10.16 1.94
CA PRO A 39 10.44 10.96 0.79
C PRO A 39 10.45 10.18 -0.54
N ARG A 40 11.52 9.43 -0.81
CA ARG A 40 11.67 8.62 -2.03
C ARG A 40 10.61 7.51 -2.16
N PHE A 41 10.13 6.97 -1.05
CA PHE A 41 9.03 6.00 -1.05
C PHE A 41 7.73 6.68 -1.51
N TRP A 42 7.41 7.82 -0.91
CA TRP A 42 6.20 8.57 -1.23
C TRP A 42 6.24 9.12 -2.65
N ASP A 43 7.39 9.58 -3.13
CA ASP A 43 7.58 10.03 -4.52
C ASP A 43 7.33 8.88 -5.51
N LEU A 44 7.82 7.68 -5.21
CA LEU A 44 7.56 6.50 -6.02
C LEU A 44 6.07 6.15 -6.02
N LEU A 45 5.47 6.09 -4.82
CA LEU A 45 4.06 5.75 -4.66
C LEU A 45 3.16 6.75 -5.40
N GLU A 46 3.42 8.04 -5.27
CA GLU A 46 2.70 9.11 -5.98
C GLU A 46 2.83 8.97 -7.50
N ARG A 47 4.03 8.62 -7.99
CA ARG A 47 4.25 8.43 -9.43
C ARG A 47 3.49 7.23 -10.00
N VAL A 48 3.38 6.13 -9.24
CA VAL A 48 2.68 4.91 -9.70
C VAL A 48 1.18 4.93 -9.40
N MET A 49 0.76 5.68 -8.38
CA MET A 49 -0.62 5.81 -7.93
C MET A 49 -0.88 7.25 -7.42
N PRO A 50 -1.14 8.22 -8.31
CA PRO A 50 -1.33 9.63 -7.92
C PRO A 50 -2.52 9.88 -6.98
N ASP A 51 -3.46 8.93 -6.90
CA ASP A 51 -4.63 8.99 -6.03
C ASP A 51 -4.47 8.21 -4.71
N TRP A 52 -3.27 7.73 -4.38
CA TRP A 52 -3.01 6.86 -3.21
C TRP A 52 -3.54 7.46 -1.90
N ARG A 53 -3.48 8.79 -1.74
CA ARG A 53 -3.99 9.47 -0.53
C ARG A 53 -5.48 9.26 -0.35
N LYS A 54 -6.27 9.33 -1.44
CA LYS A 54 -7.72 9.11 -1.41
C LYS A 54 -8.04 7.67 -1.05
N ARG A 55 -7.29 6.71 -1.62
CA ARG A 55 -7.46 5.28 -1.34
C ARG A 55 -7.06 4.92 0.09
N LYS A 56 -5.94 5.45 0.58
CA LYS A 56 -5.50 5.32 1.99
C LYS A 56 -6.57 5.83 2.94
N SER A 57 -7.09 7.04 2.73
CA SER A 57 -8.16 7.57 3.58
C SER A 57 -9.45 6.75 3.50
N LYS A 58 -9.76 6.12 2.35
CA LYS A 58 -10.90 5.19 2.25
C LYS A 58 -10.65 3.93 3.06
N LEU A 59 -9.45 3.35 2.99
CA LEU A 59 -9.05 2.18 3.75
C LEU A 59 -9.09 2.46 5.27
N GLU A 60 -8.55 3.59 5.73
CA GLU A 60 -8.53 3.99 7.14
C GLU A 60 -9.94 4.12 7.75
N ARG A 61 -10.92 4.55 6.95
CA ARG A 61 -12.33 4.63 7.37
C ARG A 61 -13.04 3.27 7.49
N LEU A 62 -12.47 2.21 6.91
CA LEU A 62 -13.02 0.86 7.01
C LEU A 62 -12.47 0.10 8.22
N THR A 63 -11.33 0.55 8.73
CA THR A 63 -10.61 -0.04 9.88
C THR A 63 -10.86 0.71 11.18
N ALA A 64 -11.63 1.81 11.13
CA ALA A 64 -12.11 2.56 12.29
C ALA A 64 -13.46 1.98 12.76
#